data_AF-A0A284RQB8-F1
#
_entry.id   AF-A0A284RQB8-F1
#
_cell.length_a   1.000
_cell.length_b   1.000
_cell.length_c   1.000
_cell.angle_alpha   90.00
_cell.angle_beta   90.00
_cell.angle_gamma   90.00
#
_symmetry.space_group_name_H-M   'P 1'
#
loop_
_entity.id
_entity.type
_entity.pdbx_description
1 polymer ?
#
loop_
_entity_poly.entity_id
_entity_poly.type
_entity_poly.pdbx_seq_one_letter_code
_entity_poly.pdbx_strand_id
1 'polypeptide(L)'
;MAVVGSASPTPEPAPAAFIWTDAEFDHWLATTDAKITYYGNTSSNPLAPRAALTTRVTYCSSRTQNVCGGRCTVYNGGAACLNAPGTVCLAATNNVGFCSSAGCVGSCNQLSSCGTPLDGGFCYTPDTRSIIVSAL
;
A
#
# COMPACT_ATOMS: atom_id res chain seq x y z
N MET A 1 -8.83 -52.89 -9.16
CA MET A 1 -9.56 -51.85 -8.41
C MET A 1 -8.67 -50.61 -8.40
N ALA A 2 -9.08 -49.51 -9.03
CA ALA A 2 -8.30 -48.28 -9.11
C ALA A 2 -8.90 -47.26 -8.14
N VAL A 3 -8.10 -46.78 -7.18
CA VAL A 3 -8.47 -45.69 -6.27
C VAL A 3 -7.99 -44.38 -6.87
N VAL A 4 -8.91 -43.48 -7.21
CA VAL A 4 -8.62 -42.14 -7.71
C VAL A 4 -8.57 -41.22 -6.49
N GLY A 5 -7.37 -40.76 -6.12
CA GLY A 5 -7.18 -39.79 -5.04
C GLY A 5 -7.49 -38.38 -5.52
N SER A 6 -8.52 -37.75 -4.95
CA SER A 6 -8.83 -36.34 -5.17
C SER A 6 -7.86 -35.47 -4.37
N ALA A 7 -6.99 -34.73 -5.05
CA ALA A 7 -6.21 -33.68 -4.40
C ALA A 7 -7.15 -32.53 -4.03
N SER A 8 -7.22 -32.21 -2.74
CA SER A 8 -7.89 -30.99 -2.27
C SER A 8 -7.08 -29.77 -2.72
N PRO A 9 -7.71 -28.71 -3.26
CA PRO A 9 -7.00 -27.46 -3.49
C PRO A 9 -6.52 -26.92 -2.15
N THR A 10 -5.21 -26.77 -1.99
CA THR A 10 -4.62 -25.98 -0.91
C THR A 10 -5.26 -24.60 -0.96
N PRO A 11 -5.83 -24.07 0.14
CA PRO A 11 -6.28 -22.69 0.15
C PRO A 11 -5.11 -21.80 -0.23
N GLU A 12 -5.23 -21.08 -1.33
CA GLU A 12 -4.34 -19.98 -1.67
C GLU A 12 -4.31 -19.04 -0.45
N PRO A 13 -3.13 -18.59 0.02
CA PRO A 13 -3.06 -17.67 1.13
C PRO A 13 -3.98 -16.49 0.82
N ALA A 14 -5.01 -16.28 1.64
CA ALA A 14 -5.87 -15.12 1.48
C ALA A 14 -4.94 -13.89 1.39
N PRO A 15 -5.10 -13.01 0.38
CA PRO A 15 -4.33 -11.78 0.35
C PRO A 15 -4.50 -11.13 1.71
N ALA A 16 -3.40 -10.72 2.34
CA ALA A 16 -3.46 -10.01 3.60
C ALA A 16 -4.48 -8.88 3.41
N ALA A 17 -5.50 -8.81 4.27
CA ALA A 17 -6.72 -8.00 4.08
C ALA A 17 -6.48 -6.48 3.95
N PHE A 18 -5.21 -6.05 3.88
CA PHE A 18 -4.70 -4.70 3.89
C PHE A 18 -3.76 -4.41 2.71
N ILE A 19 -3.61 -5.35 1.76
CA ILE A 19 -2.85 -5.17 0.52
C ILE A 19 -3.86 -5.03 -0.61
N TRP A 20 -3.86 -3.88 -1.28
CA TRP A 20 -4.75 -3.64 -2.42
C TRP A 20 -4.23 -4.36 -3.66
N THR A 21 -5.15 -4.87 -4.47
CA THR A 21 -4.85 -5.21 -5.85
C THR A 21 -4.64 -3.94 -6.68
N ASP A 22 -3.94 -4.04 -7.81
CA ASP A 22 -3.79 -2.90 -8.74
C ASP A 22 -5.14 -2.36 -9.23
N ALA A 23 -6.13 -3.24 -9.45
CA ALA A 23 -7.47 -2.85 -9.90
C ALA A 23 -8.25 -2.07 -8.84
N GLU A 24 -8.17 -2.46 -7.57
CA GLU A 24 -8.78 -1.72 -6.45
C GLU A 24 -8.12 -0.34 -6.31
N PHE A 25 -6.80 -0.27 -6.48
CA PHE A 25 -6.06 0.99 -6.44
C PHE A 25 -6.45 1.93 -7.58
N ASP A 26 -6.54 1.44 -8.80
CA ASP A 26 -6.95 2.23 -9.96
C ASP A 26 -8.40 2.71 -9.83
N HIS A 27 -9.30 1.88 -9.30
CA HIS A 27 -10.69 2.27 -9.04
C HIS A 27 -10.79 3.39 -8.00
N TRP A 28 -10.02 3.30 -6.91
CA TRP A 28 -9.97 4.35 -5.91
C TRP A 28 -9.42 5.66 -6.49
N LEU A 29 -8.32 5.61 -7.25
CA LEU A 29 -7.74 6.79 -7.91
C LEU A 29 -8.75 7.49 -8.84
N ALA A 30 -9.60 6.73 -9.53
CA ALA A 30 -10.57 7.27 -10.48
C ALA A 30 -11.80 7.89 -9.81
N THR A 31 -12.13 7.48 -8.58
CA THR A 31 -13.39 7.84 -7.89
C THR A 31 -13.18 8.76 -6.69
N THR A 32 -11.95 8.91 -6.22
CA THR A 32 -11.64 9.76 -5.07
C THR A 32 -11.68 11.25 -5.43
N ASP A 33 -12.17 12.06 -4.50
CA ASP A 33 -12.15 13.52 -4.53
C ASP A 33 -10.91 14.12 -3.83
N ALA A 34 -9.97 13.26 -3.40
CA ALA A 34 -8.75 13.69 -2.74
C ALA A 34 -7.83 14.51 -3.67
N LYS A 35 -7.14 15.50 -3.11
CA LYS A 35 -6.09 16.25 -3.83
C LYS A 35 -4.79 15.44 -3.85
N ILE A 36 -4.54 14.73 -4.96
CA ILE A 36 -3.42 13.80 -5.11
C ILE A 36 -2.18 14.52 -5.67
N THR A 37 -1.02 14.27 -5.06
CA THR A 37 0.29 14.55 -5.66
C THR A 37 0.97 13.24 -6.02
N TYR A 38 1.39 13.08 -7.28
CA TYR A 38 2.06 11.86 -7.77
C TYR A 38 3.58 11.99 -7.67
N TYR A 39 4.24 10.95 -7.16
CA TYR A 39 5.69 10.81 -7.15
C TYR A 39 6.10 9.45 -7.74
N GLY A 40 7.11 9.43 -8.60
CA GLY A 40 7.59 8.21 -9.27
C GLY A 40 7.48 8.25 -10.80
N ASN A 41 7.59 7.10 -11.47
CA ASN A 41 7.55 7.03 -12.93
C ASN A 41 6.09 7.09 -13.43
N THR A 42 5.77 8.14 -14.19
CA THR A 42 4.43 8.41 -14.75
C THR A 42 4.34 8.16 -16.27
N SER A 43 5.26 7.36 -16.85
CA SER A 43 5.41 7.25 -18.31
C SER A 43 4.54 6.17 -18.98
N SER A 44 3.94 6.54 -20.12
CA SER A 44 3.07 5.74 -21.00
C SER A 44 3.82 4.93 -22.08
N ASN A 45 5.06 4.49 -21.84
CA ASN A 45 5.90 3.80 -22.83
C ASN A 45 5.87 2.25 -22.71
N PRO A 46 5.57 1.50 -23.81
CA PRO A 46 5.36 0.04 -23.86
C PRO A 46 6.58 -0.89 -23.62
N LEU A 47 7.74 -0.39 -23.20
CA LEU A 47 8.85 -1.20 -22.66
C LEU A 47 8.79 -1.23 -21.11
N ALA A 48 7.63 -1.65 -20.58
CA ALA A 48 7.29 -1.68 -19.17
C ALA A 48 8.44 -2.22 -18.30
N PRO A 49 9.17 -1.37 -17.57
CA PRO A 49 10.22 -1.85 -16.68
C PRO A 49 9.52 -2.53 -15.50
N ARG A 50 9.60 -3.86 -15.42
CA ARG A 50 9.30 -4.62 -14.19
C ARG A 50 7.96 -4.21 -13.54
N ALA A 51 6.86 -4.32 -14.27
CA ALA A 51 5.50 -4.21 -13.69
C ALA A 51 5.27 -5.16 -12.50
N ALA A 52 6.11 -6.20 -12.34
CA ALA A 52 6.10 -7.09 -11.19
C ALA A 52 6.76 -6.53 -9.90
N LEU A 53 7.36 -5.32 -9.92
CA LEU A 53 8.13 -4.79 -8.78
C LEU A 53 7.77 -3.34 -8.41
N THR A 54 6.67 -2.81 -8.94
CA THR A 54 6.23 -1.44 -8.67
C THR A 54 5.20 -1.45 -7.54
N THR A 55 5.58 -0.90 -6.39
CA THR A 55 4.70 -0.75 -5.24
C THR A 55 4.04 0.61 -5.30
N ARG A 56 2.70 0.61 -5.22
CA ARG A 56 1.93 1.83 -5.11
C ARG A 56 1.60 2.06 -3.64
N VAL A 57 1.82 3.28 -3.17
CA VAL A 57 1.51 3.67 -1.79
C VAL A 57 0.72 4.96 -1.83
N THR A 58 -0.46 4.94 -1.21
CA THR A 58 -1.23 6.15 -0.92
C THR A 58 -1.11 6.44 0.56
N TYR A 59 -0.70 7.64 0.93
CA TYR A 59 -0.63 8.07 2.32
C TYR A 59 -1.19 9.47 2.49
N CYS A 60 -1.99 9.67 3.53
CA CYS A 60 -2.72 10.90 3.75
C CYS A 60 -2.49 11.49 5.15
N SER A 61 -2.63 12.81 5.24
CA SER A 61 -2.33 13.57 6.45
C SER A 61 -3.48 13.67 7.46
N SER A 62 -4.65 13.12 7.15
CA SER A 62 -5.85 13.31 7.97
C SER A 62 -6.79 12.12 7.90
N ARG A 63 -7.64 12.03 8.91
CA ARG A 63 -8.69 11.02 9.04
C ARG A 63 -9.94 11.69 9.58
N THR A 64 -11.09 11.41 8.98
CA THR A 64 -12.39 11.82 9.49
C THR A 64 -13.25 10.58 9.68
N GLN A 65 -13.60 10.28 10.94
CA GLN A 65 -14.26 9.02 11.32
C GLN A 65 -13.46 7.80 10.87
N ASN A 66 -13.95 6.96 9.96
CA ASN A 66 -13.22 5.81 9.42
C ASN A 66 -12.64 6.05 8.02
N VAL A 67 -12.74 7.28 7.51
CA VAL A 67 -12.28 7.64 6.16
C VAL A 67 -10.92 8.32 6.24
N CYS A 68 -9.96 7.79 5.46
CA CYS A 68 -8.65 8.40 5.26
C CYS A 68 -8.73 9.53 4.24
N GLY A 69 -8.09 10.69 4.49
CA GLY A 69 -8.20 11.83 3.59
C GLY A 69 -7.33 13.03 3.96
N GLY A 70 -7.75 14.21 3.52
CA GLY A 70 -6.95 15.45 3.63
C GLY A 70 -5.93 15.56 2.50
N ARG A 71 -4.66 15.83 2.84
CA ARG A 71 -3.59 15.89 1.84
C ARG A 71 -3.02 14.48 1.64
N CYS A 72 -3.33 13.88 0.49
CA CYS A 72 -2.86 12.56 0.10
C CYS A 72 -1.73 12.65 -0.91
N THR A 73 -0.75 11.76 -0.74
CA THR A 73 0.35 11.59 -1.68
C THR A 73 0.34 10.16 -2.19
N VAL A 74 0.51 10.00 -3.50
CA VAL A 74 0.59 8.69 -4.15
C VAL A 74 2.01 8.50 -4.69
N TYR A 75 2.66 7.45 -4.21
CA TYR A 75 3.92 6.96 -4.72
C TYR A 75 3.66 5.78 -5.65
N ASN A 76 4.30 5.77 -6.82
CA ASN A 76 4.33 4.61 -7.72
C ASN A 76 5.78 4.37 -8.18
N GLY A 77 6.42 3.36 -7.61
CA GLY A 77 7.81 3.05 -7.91
C GLY A 77 8.32 1.79 -7.25
N GLY A 78 9.61 1.52 -7.40
CA GLY A 78 10.28 0.37 -6.78
C GLY A 78 10.72 0.64 -5.34
N ALA A 79 11.78 -0.05 -4.90
CA ALA A 79 12.33 0.14 -3.56
C ALA A 79 12.69 1.61 -3.30
N ALA A 80 12.17 2.18 -2.22
CA ALA A 80 12.45 3.55 -1.82
C ALA A 80 12.20 3.75 -0.32
N CYS A 81 12.90 4.72 0.25
CA CYS A 81 12.52 5.31 1.51
C CYS A 81 11.77 6.61 1.25
N LEU A 82 10.48 6.64 1.55
CA LEU A 82 9.64 7.83 1.38
C LEU A 82 9.64 8.63 2.68
N ASN A 83 9.99 9.91 2.59
CA ASN A 83 9.79 10.83 3.70
C ASN A 83 8.32 11.27 3.72
N ALA A 84 7.58 10.84 4.73
CA ALA A 84 6.12 10.95 4.78
C ALA A 84 5.67 11.53 6.14
N PRO A 85 6.19 12.70 6.57
CA PRO A 85 5.88 13.27 7.88
C PRO A 85 4.42 13.67 7.97
N GLY A 86 3.80 13.37 9.13
CA GLY A 86 2.40 13.71 9.37
C GLY A 86 1.43 12.79 8.64
N THR A 87 1.87 11.62 8.20
CA THR A 87 0.99 10.57 7.69
C THR A 87 0.15 10.03 8.84
N VAL A 88 -1.16 10.02 8.64
CA VAL A 88 -2.15 9.52 9.61
C VAL A 88 -2.71 8.17 9.18
N CYS A 89 -2.77 7.93 7.87
CA CYS A 89 -3.27 6.70 7.30
C CYS A 89 -2.62 6.43 5.96
N LEU A 90 -2.45 5.15 5.63
CA LEU A 90 -1.85 4.73 4.38
C LEU A 90 -2.44 3.41 3.88
N ALA A 91 -2.37 3.21 2.57
CA ALA A 91 -2.70 1.98 1.88
C ALA A 91 -1.61 1.71 0.84
N ALA A 92 -1.38 0.45 0.50
CA ALA A 92 -0.41 0.09 -0.52
C ALA A 92 -0.79 -1.20 -1.25
N THR A 93 -0.26 -1.35 -2.47
CA THR A 93 -0.43 -2.57 -3.27
C THR A 93 0.56 -3.68 -2.94
N ASN A 94 1.58 -3.38 -2.13
CA ASN A 94 2.48 -4.37 -1.55
C ASN A 94 2.70 -4.07 -0.06
N ASN A 95 3.21 -5.06 0.66
CA ASN A 95 3.52 -4.87 2.07
C ASN A 95 4.66 -3.86 2.24
N VAL A 96 4.33 -2.68 2.78
CA VAL A 96 5.29 -1.60 3.06
C VAL A 96 5.53 -1.47 4.56
N GLY A 97 6.71 -0.99 4.92
CA GLY A 97 7.01 -0.62 6.29
C GLY A 97 6.61 0.83 6.57
N PHE A 98 6.00 1.13 7.71
CA PHE A 98 5.79 2.51 8.16
C PHE A 98 6.51 2.73 9.48
N CYS A 99 7.31 3.80 9.53
CA CYS A 99 8.21 4.09 10.63
C CYS A 99 7.83 5.39 11.33
N SER A 100 7.97 5.41 12.65
CA SER A 100 7.74 6.62 13.47
C SER A 100 8.89 7.62 13.39
N SER A 101 10.02 7.25 12.79
CA SER A 101 11.17 8.12 12.54
C SER A 101 11.28 8.48 11.07
N ALA A 102 11.92 9.62 10.78
CA ALA A 102 12.25 10.01 9.41
C ALA A 102 13.42 9.16 8.88
N GLY A 103 13.54 9.02 7.56
CA GLY A 103 14.67 8.34 6.94
C GLY A 103 14.65 6.81 7.02
N CYS A 104 13.49 6.19 7.29
CA CYS A 104 13.31 4.73 7.29
C CYS A 104 14.24 3.98 8.24
N VAL A 105 14.49 4.58 9.40
CA VAL A 105 15.30 4.00 10.47
C VAL A 105 14.47 3.81 11.73
N GLY A 106 14.99 3.03 12.66
CA GLY A 106 14.37 2.80 13.97
C GLY A 106 13.19 1.84 13.90
N SER A 107 12.16 2.11 14.71
CA SER A 107 10.98 1.25 14.84
C SER A 107 10.04 1.44 13.65
N CYS A 108 9.87 0.37 12.88
CA CYS A 108 8.95 0.30 11.75
C CYS A 108 8.00 -0.88 11.93
N ASN A 109 6.73 -0.68 11.57
CA ASN A 109 5.73 -1.73 11.52
C ASN A 109 5.40 -2.04 10.06
N GLN A 110 4.89 -3.24 9.79
CA GLN A 110 4.49 -3.64 8.44
C GLN A 110 3.02 -3.34 8.20
N LEU A 111 2.64 -2.92 7.00
CA LEU A 111 1.25 -2.67 6.64
C LEU A 111 0.39 -3.94 6.82
N SER A 112 0.94 -5.12 6.56
CA SER A 112 0.27 -6.40 6.83
C SER A 112 -0.11 -6.62 8.30
N SER A 113 0.55 -5.91 9.23
CA SER A 113 0.26 -5.93 10.67
C SER A 113 -0.62 -4.77 11.14
N CYS A 114 -1.44 -4.21 10.24
CA CYS A 114 -2.30 -3.08 10.55
C CYS A 114 -3.19 -3.34 11.79
N GLY A 115 -3.00 -2.54 12.85
CA GLY A 115 -3.76 -2.68 14.10
C GLY A 115 -5.14 -2.04 14.07
N THR A 116 -5.39 -1.08 13.18
CA THR A 116 -6.69 -0.40 13.08
C THR A 116 -7.01 -0.12 11.61
N PRO A 117 -7.78 -0.99 10.95
CA PRO A 117 -8.19 -0.77 9.57
C PRO A 117 -9.24 0.33 9.45
N LEU A 118 -9.25 0.95 8.28
CA LEU A 118 -10.12 2.05 7.87
C LEU A 118 -10.89 1.68 6.60
N ASP A 119 -11.88 2.49 6.26
CA ASP A 119 -12.68 2.30 5.05
C ASP A 119 -11.79 2.38 3.80
N GLY A 120 -12.18 1.60 2.79
CA GLY A 120 -11.43 1.49 1.54
C GLY A 120 -10.12 0.72 1.67
N GLY A 121 -9.85 0.04 2.78
CA GLY A 121 -8.63 -0.75 2.97
C GLY A 121 -7.40 0.08 3.36
N PHE A 122 -7.61 1.28 3.89
CA PHE A 122 -6.55 2.05 4.52
C PHE A 122 -6.21 1.49 5.90
N CYS A 123 -4.98 1.68 6.33
CA CYS A 123 -4.55 1.44 7.70
C CYS A 123 -4.43 2.76 8.45
N TYR A 124 -4.89 2.82 9.69
CA TYR A 124 -4.61 3.92 10.60
C TYR A 124 -3.19 3.77 11.15
N THR A 125 -2.33 4.71 10.77
CA THR A 125 -0.89 4.71 11.07
C THR A 125 -0.48 6.10 11.58
N PRO A 126 -1.01 6.56 12.73
CA PRO A 126 -0.64 7.85 13.29
C PRO A 126 0.86 7.90 13.56
N ASP A 127 1.42 9.11 13.53
CA ASP A 127 2.84 9.37 13.78
C ASP A 127 3.80 8.75 12.75
N THR A 128 3.30 8.30 11.60
CA THR A 128 4.17 7.84 10.53
C THR A 128 4.96 9.01 9.97
N ARG A 129 6.29 8.85 9.93
CA ARG A 129 7.23 9.85 9.43
C ARG A 129 7.99 9.40 8.19
N SER A 130 8.11 8.10 7.98
CA SER A 130 8.65 7.56 6.74
C SER A 130 8.04 6.22 6.38
N ILE A 131 8.07 5.89 5.09
CA ILE A 131 7.52 4.65 4.54
C ILE A 131 8.62 3.93 3.77
N ILE A 132 8.89 2.69 4.16
CA ILE A 132 9.79 1.77 3.47
C ILE A 132 8.99 1.05 2.40
N VAL A 133 9.35 1.33 1.16
CA VAL A 133 8.93 0.53 0.02
C VAL A 133 10.06 -0.43 -0.28
N SER A 134 9.80 -1.74 -0.15
CA SER A 134 10.73 -2.78 -0.55
C SER A 134 10.52 -3.14 -2.02
N ALA A 135 11.61 -3.41 -2.74
CA ALA A 135 11.52 -4.18 -3.98
C ALA A 135 11.35 -5.64 -3.57
N LEU A 136 10.28 -6.26 -4.03
CA LEU A 136 10.05 -7.70 -3.90
C LEU A 136 11.17 -8.51 -4.57
#